data_AF-A0A915V4B6-F1
#
_entry.id   AF-A0A915V4B6-F1
#
_cell.length_a   1.000
_cell.length_b   1.000
_cell.length_c   1.000
_cell.angle_alpha   90.00
_cell.angle_beta   90.00
_cell.angle_gamma   90.00
#
_symmetry.space_group_name_H-M   'P 1'
#
loop_
_entity.id
_entity.type
_entity.pdbx_description
1 polymer ?
#
loop_
_entity_poly.entity_id
_entity_poly.type
_entity_poly.pdbx_seq_one_letter_code
_entity_poly.pdbx_strand_id
1 'polypeptide(L)' 'MDTRLTERERNILHLFAQGHDAEAIADQLGITTEQVEQASLNVLYKLFGSSLNHTLEPESVAEERELVGVS' A
#
# COMPACT_ATOMS: atom_id res chain seq x y z
N MET A 1 -7.63 7.73 4.62
CA MET A 1 -6.35 7.28 5.21
C MET A 1 -5.23 7.77 4.31
N ASP A 2 -4.13 8.29 4.87
CA ASP A 2 -2.96 8.64 4.07
C ASP A 2 -2.25 7.36 3.60
N THR A 3 -2.27 7.14 2.29
CA THR A 3 -1.67 5.96 1.63
C THR A 3 -0.18 6.16 1.35
N ARG A 4 0.36 7.36 1.57
CA ARG A 4 1.77 7.65 1.33
C ARG A 4 2.64 6.98 2.39
N LEU A 5 3.64 6.25 1.91
CA LEU A 5 4.68 5.72 2.78
C LEU A 5 5.51 6.87 3.37
N THR A 6 5.89 6.74 4.62
CA THR A 6 6.91 7.59 5.24
C THR A 6 8.29 7.21 4.71
N GLU A 7 9.31 8.02 4.99
CA GLU A 7 10.69 7.68 4.63
C GLU A 7 11.16 6.39 5.30
N ARG A 8 10.82 6.20 6.57
CA ARG A 8 11.14 4.99 7.33
C ARG A 8 10.51 3.75 6.71
N GLU A 9 9.21 3.82 6.39
CA GLU A 9 8.48 2.72 5.75
C GLU A 9 9.04 2.39 4.36
N ARG A 10 9.42 3.40 3.57
CA ARG A 10 10.09 3.18 2.27
C ARG A 10 11.43 2.49 2.43
N ASN A 11 12.27 2.94 3.36
CA ASN A 11 13.59 2.38 3.57
C ASN A 11 13.52 0.93 4.04
N ILE A 12 12.61 0.62 4.97
CA ILE A 12 12.36 -0.76 5.43
C ILE A 12 11.89 -1.64 4.26
N LEU A 13 10.91 -1.20 3.47
CA LEU A 13 10.44 -1.94 2.31
C LEU A 13 11.54 -2.18 1.27
N HIS A 14 12.41 -1.17 1.05
CA HIS A 14 13.53 -1.28 0.13
C HIS A 14 14.55 -2.35 0.57
N LEU A 15 14.89 -2.38 1.86
CA LEU A 15 15.84 -3.37 2.41
C LEU A 15 15.26 -4.80 2.37
N PHE A 16 13.96 -4.95 2.65
CA PHE A 16 13.30 -6.25 2.45
C PHE A 16 13.37 -6.71 0.99
N ALA A 17 13.15 -5.81 0.03
CA ALA A 17 13.25 -6.13 -1.40
C ALA A 17 14.68 -6.52 -1.84
N GLN A 18 15.69 -6.14 -1.06
CA GLN A 18 17.08 -6.56 -1.26
C GLN A 18 17.43 -7.90 -0.58
N GLY A 19 16.50 -8.47 0.18
CA GLY A 19 16.66 -9.76 0.87
C GLY A 19 17.18 -9.67 2.30
N HIS A 20 17.21 -8.48 2.91
CA HIS A 20 17.54 -8.35 4.32
C HIS A 20 16.39 -8.85 5.22
N ASP A 21 16.72 -9.48 6.34
CA ASP A 21 15.77 -9.85 7.38
C ASP A 21 15.55 -8.70 8.38
N ALA A 22 14.58 -8.89 9.29
CA ALA A 22 14.18 -7.85 10.24
C ALA A 22 15.30 -7.44 11.21
N GLU A 23 16.18 -8.38 11.58
CA GLU A 23 17.32 -8.11 12.47
C GLU A 23 18.37 -7.25 11.77
N ALA A 24 18.77 -7.61 10.55
CA ALA A 24 19.71 -6.82 9.76
C ALA A 24 19.19 -5.42 9.44
N ILE A 25 17.89 -5.29 9.17
CA ILE A 25 17.24 -3.99 8.94
C ILE A 25 17.24 -3.13 10.22
N ALA A 26 16.92 -3.74 11.36
CA ALA A 26 16.91 -3.06 12.66
C ALA A 26 18.30 -2.50 12.98
N ASP A 27 19.35 -3.31 12.80
CA ASP A 27 20.74 -2.91 12.99
C ASP A 27 21.15 -1.78 12.04
N GLN A 28 20.80 -1.88 10.76
CA GLN A 28 21.18 -0.88 9.76
C GLN A 28 20.49 0.47 9.96
N LEU A 29 19.26 0.46 10.49
CA LEU A 29 18.46 1.67 10.71
C LEU A 29 18.55 2.21 12.14
N GLY A 30 19.25 1.51 13.04
CA GLY A 30 19.38 1.90 14.45
C GLY A 30 18.05 1.89 15.21
N ILE A 31 17.19 0.91 14.92
CA ILE A 31 15.86 0.74 15.51
C ILE A 31 15.71 -0.68 16.08
N THR A 32 14.59 -0.98 16.75
CA THR A 32 14.31 -2.35 17.20
C THR A 32 13.62 -3.17 16.12
N THR A 33 13.74 -4.50 16.20
CA THR A 33 13.00 -5.45 15.35
C THR A 33 11.49 -5.24 15.43
N GLU A 34 10.96 -4.97 16.64
CA GLU A 34 9.55 -4.62 16.85
C GLU A 34 9.12 -3.37 16.04
N GLN A 35 10.00 -2.36 15.96
CA GLN A 35 9.74 -1.17 15.14
C GLN A 35 9.74 -1.48 13.64
N VAL A 36 10.55 -2.45 13.20
CA VAL A 36 10.55 -2.94 11.81
C VAL A 36 9.23 -3.66 11.50
N GLU A 37 8.78 -4.55 12.39
CA GLU A 37 7.53 -5.28 12.23
C GLU A 37 6.33 -4.33 12.21
N GLN A 38 6.27 -3.37 13.13
CA GLN A 38 5.19 -2.40 13.19
C GLN A 38 5.15 -1.51 11.92
N ALA A 39 6.30 -1.08 11.42
CA ALA A 39 6.38 -0.34 10.17
C ALA A 39 5.95 -1.20 8.97
N SER A 40 6.29 -2.49 8.98
CA SER A 40 5.88 -3.44 7.94
C SER A 40 4.36 -3.63 7.91
N LEU A 41 3.72 -3.75 9.07
CA LEU A 41 2.25 -3.75 9.17
C LEU A 41 1.64 -2.48 8.59
N ASN A 42 2.20 -1.31 8.91
CA ASN A 42 1.72 -0.05 8.35
C ASN A 42 1.86 0.02 6.84
N VAL A 43 2.97 -0.48 6.28
CA VAL A 43 3.17 -0.61 4.83
C VAL A 43 2.08 -1.50 4.22
N LEU A 44 1.83 -2.68 4.80
CA LEU A 44 0.78 -3.59 4.33
C LEU A 44 -0.60 -2.92 4.36
N TYR A 45 -0.95 -2.24 5.45
CA TYR A 45 -2.22 -1.52 5.54
C TYR A 45 -2.35 -0.41 4.49
N LYS A 46 -1.28 0.32 4.17
CA LYS A 46 -1.31 1.37 3.14
C LYS A 46 -1.40 0.80 1.73
N LEU A 47 -0.69 -0.28 1.43
CA LEU A 47 -0.68 -0.92 0.11
C LEU A 47 -1.96 -1.71 -0.17
N PHE A 48 -2.51 -2.41 0.83
CA PHE A 48 -3.69 -3.26 0.64
C PHE A 48 -4.99 -2.62 1.12
N GLY A 49 -4.93 -1.67 2.06
CA GLY A 49 -6.09 -0.86 2.42
C GLY A 49 -6.56 0.02 1.26
N SER A 50 -5.65 0.45 0.38
CA SER A 50 -6.02 1.11 -0.87
C SER A 50 -6.66 0.15 -1.88
N SER A 51 -6.21 -1.11 -1.95
CA SER A 51 -6.83 -2.15 -2.79
C SER A 51 -8.27 -2.48 -2.37
N LEU A 52 -8.58 -2.51 -1.07
CA LEU A 52 -9.95 -2.72 -0.58
C LEU A 52 -10.87 -1.53 -0.89
N ASN A 53 -10.35 -0.30 -0.87
CA ASN A 53 -11.12 0.88 -1.24
C ASN A 53 -11.36 0.98 -2.76
N HIS A 54 -10.46 0.46 -3.60
CA HIS A 54 -10.66 0.44 -5.06
C HIS A 54 -11.84 -0.46 -5.48
N THR A 55 -12.20 -1.46 -4.67
CA THR A 55 -13.37 -2.33 -4.91
C THR A 55 -14.71 -1.67 -4.52
N LEU A 56 -14.66 -0.49 -3.88
CA LEU A 56 -15.83 0.25 -3.40
C LEU A 56 -16.03 1.60 -4.09
N GLU A 57 -15.16 2.00 -5.01
CA GLU A 57 -15.50 3.07 -5.94
C GLU A 57 -16.53 2.48 -6.92
N PRO A 58 -17.82 2.87 -6.85
CA PRO A 58 -18.73 2.49 -7.90
C PRO A 58 -18.18 3.12 -9.17
N GLU A 59 -17.79 2.28 -10.13
CA GLU A 59 -17.60 2.73 -11.51
C GLU A 59 -18.79 3.64 -11.82
N SER A 60 -18.50 4.89 -12.14
CA SER A 60 -19.53 5.84 -12.54
C SER A 60 -20.28 5.22 -13.71
N VAL A 61 -21.50 4.74 -13.45
CA VAL A 61 -22.48 4.36 -14.46
C VAL A 61 -22.91 5.65 -15.15
N ALA A 62 -22.00 6.23 -15.92
CA ALA A 62 -22.21 7.37 -16.77
C ALA A 62 -22.10 6.87 -18.21
N GLU A 63 -23.27 6.88 -18.85
CA GLU A 63 -23.47 6.82 -20.31
C GLU A 63 -23.64 5.44 -20.97
N GLU A 64 -24.65 4.67 -20.52
CA GLU A 64 -25.43 3.79 -21.41
C GLU A 64 -26.79 4.43 -21.78
N ARG A 65 -26.75 5.64 -22.37
CA ARG A 65 -27.93 6.26 -22.99
C ARG A 65 -27.61 6.90 -24.34
N GLU A 66 -27.02 6.11 -25.22
CA GLU A 66 -27.13 6.38 -26.65
C GLU A 66 -27.16 5.03 -27.39
N LEU A 67 -27.98 4.95 -28.43
CA LEU A 67 -28.17 3.80 -29.35
C LEU A 67 -29.27 2.77 -28.99
N VAL A 68 -30.52 3.23 -28.88
CA VAL A 68 -31.58 2.56 -29.65
C VAL A 68 -32.30 3.63 -30.48
N GLY A 69 -31.73 3.89 -31.65
CA GLY A 69 -32.45 4.53 -32.74
C GLY A 69 -33.24 3.49 -33.52
N VAL A 70 -34.37 3.94 -34.05
CA VAL A 70 -35.04 3.44 -35.27
C VAL A 70 -35.80 2.11 -35.12
N SER A 71 -37.12 2.22 -34.93
CA SER A 71 -38.12 2.01 -36.02
C SER A 71 -39.52 2.42 -35.57
#